data_AF-A0AAU9TJD4-F1
#
_entry.id   AF-A0AAU9TJD4-F1
#
_cell.length_a   1.000
_cell.length_b   1.000
_cell.length_c   1.000
_cell.angle_alpha   90.00
_cell.angle_beta   90.00
_cell.angle_gamma   90.00
#
_symmetry.space_group_name_H-M   'P 1'
#
loop_
_entity.id
_entity.type
_entity.pdbx_description
1 polymer ?
#
loop_
_entity_poly.entity_id
_entity_poly.type
_entity_poly.pdbx_seq_one_letter_code
_entity_poly.pdbx_strand_id
1 'polypeptide(L)'
;MRRKRKPLTFRLTQVLTGHGCFGDYLCGTAQREPTTECHDCGAAVDSAQHTLEVCPRWAVLRQGLTSVVGGDLSLPSVLTAILGDDESWKAMVSFCETVMPQKEADERMREEAADVASIRVRRMGVHRRRYLMRLQ
;
A
#
# COMPACT_ATOMS: atom_id res chain seq x y z
N MET A 1 -6.57 31.84 7.04
CA MET A 1 -6.04 30.95 8.10
C MET A 1 -5.13 29.91 7.46
N ARG A 2 -3.89 29.74 7.94
CA ARG A 2 -3.02 28.64 7.47
C ARG A 2 -3.41 27.37 8.24
N ARG A 3 -3.96 26.37 7.54
CA ARG A 3 -4.17 25.03 8.12
C ARG A 3 -2.82 24.48 8.61
N LYS A 4 -2.77 23.91 9.82
CA LYS A 4 -1.58 23.19 10.28
C LYS A 4 -1.35 22.00 9.35
N ARG A 5 -0.13 21.84 8.82
CA ARG A 5 0.22 20.67 8.01
C ARG A 5 0.08 19.42 8.86
N LYS A 6 -0.66 18.43 8.36
CA LYS A 6 -0.80 17.13 9.00
C LYS A 6 0.34 16.22 8.54
N PRO A 7 1.01 15.48 9.44
CA PRO A 7 2.11 14.60 9.07
C PRO A 7 1.57 13.40 8.29
N LEU A 8 2.21 13.08 7.16
CA LEU A 8 1.91 11.85 6.43
C LEU A 8 2.39 10.64 7.24
N THR A 9 1.55 9.61 7.37
CA THR A 9 2.01 8.32 7.89
C THR A 9 2.76 7.55 6.81
N PHE A 10 3.55 6.55 7.21
CA PHE A 10 4.29 5.70 6.28
C PHE A 10 3.36 5.04 5.26
N ARG A 11 2.25 4.45 5.72
CA ARG A 11 1.28 3.74 4.88
C ARG A 11 0.44 4.67 4.04
N LEU A 12 0.06 5.83 4.57
CA LEU A 12 -0.59 6.86 3.76
C LEU A 12 0.32 7.28 2.60
N THR A 13 1.61 7.52 2.88
CA THR A 13 2.58 7.88 1.84
C THR A 13 2.66 6.78 0.77
N GLN A 14 2.75 5.51 1.17
CA GLN A 14 2.78 4.38 0.24
C GLN A 14 1.54 4.32 -0.67
N VAL A 15 0.34 4.51 -0.13
CA VAL A 15 -0.90 4.54 -0.93
C VAL A 15 -0.87 5.72 -1.91
N LEU A 16 -0.53 6.91 -1.44
CA LEU A 16 -0.51 8.13 -2.28
C LEU A 16 0.52 8.07 -3.40
N THR A 17 1.64 7.35 -3.20
CA THR A 17 2.68 7.20 -4.21
C THR A 17 2.60 5.89 -4.98
N GLY A 18 1.65 5.01 -4.65
CA GLY A 18 1.55 3.67 -5.24
C GLY A 18 2.75 2.75 -4.93
N HIS A 19 3.44 2.96 -3.80
CA HIS A 19 4.61 2.17 -3.39
C HIS A 19 4.27 1.09 -2.37
N GLY A 20 5.22 0.21 -2.08
CA GLY A 20 5.12 -0.74 -0.97
C GLY A 20 4.85 -2.16 -1.47
N CYS A 21 3.75 -2.76 -1.02
CA CYS A 21 3.39 -4.14 -1.34
C CYS A 21 2.33 -4.27 -2.45
N PHE A 22 2.14 -3.22 -3.25
CA PHE A 22 1.30 -3.29 -4.45
C PHE A 22 1.99 -4.10 -5.54
N GLY A 23 1.30 -5.07 -6.13
CA GLY A 23 1.84 -5.91 -7.21
C GLY A 23 2.40 -5.09 -8.38
N ASP A 24 1.73 -3.99 -8.74
CA ASP A 24 2.20 -3.06 -9.79
C ASP A 24 3.60 -2.50 -9.49
N TYR A 25 3.81 -2.01 -8.26
CA TYR A 25 5.11 -1.51 -7.80
C TYR A 25 6.14 -2.62 -7.67
N LEU A 26 5.75 -3.76 -7.08
CA LEU A 26 6.65 -4.88 -6.85
C LEU A 26 7.16 -5.48 -8.17
N CYS A 27 6.31 -5.56 -9.18
CA CYS A 27 6.66 -6.08 -10.50
C CYS A 27 7.46 -5.05 -11.31
N GLY A 28 6.92 -3.84 -11.49
CA GLY A 28 7.51 -2.85 -12.40
C GLY A 28 8.75 -2.16 -11.85
N THR A 29 8.73 -1.77 -10.57
CA THR A 29 9.78 -0.93 -9.99
C THR A 29 10.73 -1.72 -9.09
N ALA A 30 10.20 -2.47 -8.12
CA ALA A 30 11.05 -3.20 -7.18
C ALA A 30 11.68 -4.45 -7.82
N GLN A 31 11.07 -4.98 -8.88
CA GLN A 31 11.45 -6.23 -9.53
C GLN A 31 11.54 -7.38 -8.53
N ARG A 32 10.49 -7.52 -7.71
CA ARG A 32 10.33 -8.51 -6.63
C ARG A 32 9.05 -9.33 -6.74
N GLU A 33 8.26 -9.13 -7.79
CA GLU A 33 7.05 -9.88 -8.09
C GLU A 33 7.04 -10.19 -9.60
N PRO A 34 6.75 -11.43 -10.04
CA PRO A 34 6.67 -11.77 -11.47
C PRO A 34 5.50 -11.15 -12.23
N THR A 35 4.42 -10.74 -11.57
CA THR A 35 3.21 -10.24 -12.22
C THR A 35 2.66 -9.00 -11.52
N THR A 36 1.86 -8.21 -12.22
CA THR A 36 1.13 -7.09 -11.61
C THR A 36 -0.19 -7.52 -10.97
N GLU A 37 -0.56 -8.79 -11.03
CA GLU A 37 -1.91 -9.25 -10.69
C GLU A 37 -2.22 -9.14 -9.19
N CYS A 38 -3.49 -8.83 -8.88
CA CYS A 38 -3.98 -8.84 -7.52
C CYS A 38 -4.24 -10.26 -7.06
N HIS A 39 -3.45 -10.72 -6.09
CA HIS A 39 -3.62 -12.05 -5.50
C HIS A 39 -4.96 -12.26 -4.77
N ASP A 40 -5.61 -11.18 -4.33
CA ASP A 40 -6.89 -11.27 -3.61
C ASP A 40 -8.10 -11.48 -4.55
N CYS A 41 -8.05 -10.96 -5.78
CA CYS A 41 -9.22 -10.93 -6.66
C CYS A 41 -8.94 -11.23 -8.14
N GLY A 42 -7.69 -11.49 -8.52
CA GLY A 42 -7.31 -11.82 -9.90
C GLY A 42 -7.34 -10.64 -10.88
N ALA A 43 -7.52 -9.41 -10.41
CA ALA A 43 -7.43 -8.23 -11.29
C ALA A 43 -6.02 -8.11 -11.88
N ALA A 44 -5.91 -7.70 -13.14
CA ALA A 44 -4.64 -7.64 -13.87
C ALA A 44 -3.57 -6.73 -13.22
N VAL A 45 -4.01 -5.70 -12.47
CA VAL A 45 -3.13 -4.71 -11.85
C VAL A 45 -3.55 -4.47 -10.39
N ASP A 46 -2.69 -4.87 -9.45
CA ASP A 46 -2.76 -4.51 -8.03
C ASP A 46 -2.05 -3.18 -7.79
N SER A 47 -2.78 -2.09 -8.00
CA SER A 47 -2.33 -0.73 -7.70
C SER A 47 -3.01 -0.18 -6.44
N ALA A 48 -2.52 0.96 -5.94
CA ALA A 48 -3.20 1.72 -4.90
C ALA A 48 -4.64 2.11 -5.31
N GLN A 49 -4.81 2.53 -6.57
CA GLN A 49 -6.11 2.86 -7.14
C GLN A 49 -7.05 1.64 -7.16
N HIS A 50 -6.55 0.46 -7.58
CA HIS A 50 -7.32 -0.78 -7.51
C HIS A 50 -7.78 -1.10 -6.08
N THR A 51 -6.89 -0.93 -5.10
CA THR A 51 -7.20 -1.11 -3.68
C THR A 51 -8.28 -0.13 -3.19
N LEU A 52 -8.19 1.14 -3.61
CA LEU A 52 -9.12 2.20 -3.22
C LEU A 52 -10.49 2.09 -3.86
N GLU A 53 -10.63 1.52 -5.06
CA GLU A 53 -11.88 1.58 -5.82
C GLU A 53 -12.52 0.23 -6.13
N VAL A 54 -11.70 -0.81 -6.37
CA VAL A 54 -12.18 -2.00 -7.09
C VAL A 54 -12.11 -3.25 -6.23
N CYS A 55 -10.98 -3.47 -5.55
CA CYS A 55 -10.68 -4.74 -4.91
C CYS A 55 -11.80 -5.17 -3.93
N PRO A 56 -12.45 -6.32 -4.12
CA PRO A 56 -13.57 -6.76 -3.28
C PRO A 56 -13.13 -7.06 -1.83
N ARG A 57 -11.86 -7.44 -1.63
CA ARG A 57 -11.23 -7.63 -0.31
C ARG A 57 -11.46 -6.43 0.63
N TRP A 58 -11.44 -5.22 0.07
CA TRP A 58 -11.51 -3.97 0.83
C TRP A 58 -12.87 -3.29 0.76
N ALA A 59 -13.91 -3.96 0.24
CA ALA A 59 -15.21 -3.34 -0.04
C ALA A 59 -15.85 -2.68 1.21
N VAL A 60 -15.81 -3.34 2.37
CA VAL A 60 -16.38 -2.80 3.62
C VAL A 60 -15.62 -1.56 4.09
N LEU A 61 -14.28 -1.61 4.11
CA LEU A 61 -13.46 -0.46 4.49
C LEU A 61 -13.61 0.70 3.50
N ARG A 62 -13.72 0.37 2.20
CA ARG A 62 -13.96 1.33 1.13
C ARG A 62 -15.31 2.03 1.30
N GLN A 63 -16.37 1.30 1.63
CA GLN A 63 -17.68 1.90 1.92
C GLN A 63 -17.61 2.90 3.07
N GLY A 64 -16.86 2.59 4.14
CA GLY A 64 -16.59 3.51 5.23
C GLY A 64 -15.88 4.78 4.75
N LEU A 65 -14.84 4.64 3.93
CA LEU A 65 -14.11 5.77 3.34
C LEU A 65 -15.01 6.62 2.43
N THR A 66 -15.77 5.99 1.54
CA THR A 66 -16.73 6.63 0.62
C THR A 66 -17.76 7.47 1.36
N SER A 67 -18.22 7.04 2.53
CA SER A 67 -19.20 7.78 3.33
C SER A 67 -18.68 9.14 3.84
N VAL A 68 -17.35 9.31 3.91
CA VAL A 68 -16.69 10.54 4.38
C VAL A 68 -16.13 11.36 3.22
N VAL A 69 -15.44 10.69 2.29
CA VAL A 69 -14.71 11.33 1.18
C VAL A 69 -15.60 11.60 -0.03
N GLY A 70 -16.69 10.84 -0.19
CA GLY A 70 -17.57 10.87 -1.36
C GLY A 70 -17.37 9.68 -2.30
N GLY A 71 -18.15 9.68 -3.39
CA GLY A 71 -18.24 8.55 -4.33
C GLY A 71 -17.03 8.33 -5.23
N ASP A 72 -16.25 9.37 -5.50
CA ASP A 72 -15.03 9.29 -6.31
C ASP A 72 -13.81 9.09 -5.41
N LEU A 73 -13.27 7.87 -5.45
CA LEU A 73 -12.08 7.50 -4.67
C LEU A 73 -10.81 7.49 -5.53
N SER A 74 -10.80 8.20 -6.65
CA SER A 74 -9.58 8.36 -7.42
C SER A 74 -8.54 9.11 -6.62
N LEU A 75 -7.27 8.75 -6.78
CA LEU A 75 -6.18 9.38 -6.02
C LEU A 75 -6.23 10.93 -6.05
N PRO A 76 -6.49 11.61 -7.19
CA PRO A 76 -6.66 13.06 -7.21
C PRO A 76 -7.85 13.57 -6.38
N SER A 77 -8.99 12.87 -6.43
CA SER A 77 -10.20 13.25 -5.70
C SER A 77 -10.04 13.03 -4.20
N VAL A 78 -9.44 11.90 -3.78
CA VAL A 78 -9.06 11.63 -2.39
C VAL A 78 -8.09 12.69 -1.88
N LEU A 79 -7.04 13.02 -2.65
CA LEU A 79 -6.10 14.08 -2.29
C LEU A 79 -6.79 15.43 -2.08
N THR A 80 -7.73 15.78 -2.96
CA THR A 80 -8.51 17.01 -2.83
C THR A 80 -9.34 17.00 -1.55
N ALA A 81 -10.02 15.89 -1.24
CA ALA A 81 -10.83 15.75 -0.03
C ALA A 81 -9.99 15.85 1.26
N ILE A 82 -8.89 15.10 1.37
CA ILE A 82 -8.08 15.07 2.60
C ILE A 82 -7.32 16.38 2.85
N LEU A 83 -7.08 17.20 1.81
CA LEU A 83 -6.53 18.55 1.94
C LEU A 83 -7.60 19.58 2.32
N GLY A 84 -8.85 19.34 1.92
CA GLY A 84 -10.00 20.21 2.19
C GLY A 84 -10.66 19.98 3.55
N ASP A 85 -10.60 18.77 4.09
CA ASP A 85 -11.36 18.39 5.28
C ASP A 85 -10.58 17.51 6.28
N ASP A 86 -10.83 17.77 7.56
CA ASP A 86 -10.11 17.13 8.66
C ASP A 86 -10.59 15.71 8.94
N GLU A 87 -11.89 15.45 8.73
CA GLU A 87 -12.49 14.11 8.87
C GLU A 87 -12.10 13.22 7.70
N SER A 88 -12.10 13.75 6.47
CA SER A 88 -11.59 13.08 5.27
C SER A 88 -10.14 12.63 5.46
N TRP A 89 -9.28 13.49 6.01
CA TRP A 89 -7.91 13.11 6.35
C TRP A 89 -7.87 11.94 7.34
N LYS A 90 -8.62 12.00 8.44
CA LYS A 90 -8.64 10.93 9.45
C LYS A 90 -9.17 9.63 8.87
N ALA A 91 -10.22 9.68 8.07
CA ALA A 91 -10.80 8.52 7.40
C ALA A 91 -9.79 7.85 6.46
N MET A 92 -9.07 8.65 5.66
CA MET A 92 -8.03 8.12 4.77
C MET A 92 -6.86 7.51 5.55
N VAL A 93 -6.39 8.17 6.62
CA VAL A 93 -5.34 7.59 7.49
C VAL A 93 -5.82 6.28 8.09
N SER A 94 -7.04 6.23 8.63
CA SER A 94 -7.60 5.01 9.22
C SER A 94 -7.73 3.89 8.21
N PHE A 95 -8.17 4.18 6.99
CA PHE A 95 -8.21 3.22 5.88
C PHE A 95 -6.80 2.68 5.58
N CYS A 96 -5.81 3.55 5.39
CA CYS A 96 -4.43 3.16 5.11
C CYS A 96 -3.81 2.31 6.22
N GLU A 97 -3.97 2.72 7.48
CA GLU A 97 -3.45 2.01 8.64
C GLU A 97 -4.17 0.69 8.93
N THR A 98 -5.31 0.43 8.29
CA THR A 98 -6.01 -0.85 8.36
C THR A 98 -5.64 -1.77 7.20
N VAL A 99 -5.66 -1.25 5.97
CA VAL A 99 -5.45 -2.04 4.74
C VAL A 99 -3.99 -2.42 4.54
N MET A 100 -3.08 -1.46 4.66
CA MET A 100 -1.67 -1.70 4.32
C MET A 100 -0.97 -2.73 5.22
N PRO A 101 -1.17 -2.79 6.55
CA PRO A 101 -0.56 -3.85 7.35
C PRO A 101 -0.99 -5.26 6.93
N GLN A 102 -2.24 -5.41 6.48
CA GLN A 102 -2.75 -6.70 5.99
C GLN A 102 -2.07 -7.07 4.67
N LYS A 103 -2.03 -6.14 3.69
CA LYS A 103 -1.28 -6.38 2.44
C LYS A 103 0.21 -6.65 2.68
N GLU A 104 0.84 -5.94 3.62
CA GLU A 104 2.24 -6.14 4.02
C GLU A 104 2.46 -7.53 4.64
N ALA A 105 1.50 -8.03 5.42
CA ALA A 105 1.55 -9.36 6.01
C ALA A 105 1.38 -10.44 4.93
N ASP A 106 0.43 -10.25 4.01
CA ASP A 106 0.19 -11.17 2.88
C ASP A 106 1.39 -11.22 1.94
N GLU A 107 2.07 -10.09 1.68
CA GLU A 107 3.36 -10.07 0.97
C GLU A 107 4.44 -10.84 1.73
N ARG A 108 4.57 -10.62 3.05
CA ARG A 108 5.59 -11.31 3.84
C ARG A 108 5.40 -12.82 3.84
N MET A 109 4.16 -13.30 3.94
CA MET A 109 3.85 -14.73 3.83
C MET A 109 4.26 -15.29 2.47
N ARG A 110 4.07 -14.53 1.39
CA ARG A 110 4.50 -14.94 0.04
C ARG A 110 6.02 -14.94 -0.11
N GLU A 111 6.74 -14.00 0.50
CA GLU A 111 8.21 -13.98 0.53
C GLU A 111 8.82 -15.18 1.30
N GLU A 112 8.08 -15.73 2.27
CA GLU A 112 8.50 -16.82 3.14
C GLU A 112 8.07 -18.22 2.64
N ALA A 113 7.30 -18.30 1.55
CA ALA A 113 6.86 -19.56 0.99
C ALA A 113 8.04 -20.43 0.52
N ALA A 114 7.98 -21.74 0.78
CA ALA A 114 9.09 -22.66 0.55
C ALA A 114 9.46 -22.81 -0.95
N ASP A 115 8.48 -22.61 -1.84
CA ASP A 115 8.59 -22.69 -3.29
C ASP A 115 8.63 -21.31 -3.95
N VAL A 116 8.95 -20.26 -3.19
CA VAL A 116 8.94 -18.90 -3.70
C VAL A 116 9.97 -18.70 -4.83
N ALA A 117 9.56 -18.01 -5.89
CA ALA A 117 10.46 -17.65 -6.99
C ALA A 117 11.68 -16.85 -6.47
N SER A 118 12.85 -17.12 -7.04
CA SER A 118 14.13 -16.53 -6.61
C SER A 118 14.15 -15.00 -6.60
N ILE A 119 13.34 -14.36 -7.46
CA ILE A 119 13.16 -12.91 -7.54
C ILE A 119 12.52 -12.32 -6.27
N ARG A 120 11.70 -13.11 -5.57
CA ARG A 120 10.97 -12.69 -4.37
C ARG A 120 11.78 -12.84 -3.08
N VAL A 121 12.74 -13.76 -3.07
CA VAL A 121 13.59 -14.07 -1.90
C VAL A 121 14.18 -12.78 -1.34
N ARG A 122 13.96 -12.53 -0.04
CA ARG A 122 14.50 -11.36 0.66
C ARG A 122 16.02 -11.34 0.57
N ARG A 123 16.55 -10.51 -0.31
CA ARG A 123 17.98 -10.20 -0.33
C ARG A 123 18.28 -9.32 0.87
N MET A 124 19.11 -9.78 1.81
CA MET A 124 19.57 -8.89 2.88
C MET A 124 20.23 -7.65 2.27
N GLY A 125 19.77 -6.46 2.66
CA GLY A 125 20.38 -5.21 2.21
C GLY A 125 21.89 -5.21 2.50
N VAL A 126 22.69 -4.65 1.59
CA VAL A 126 24.16 -4.58 1.71
C VAL A 126 24.57 -3.97 3.06
N HIS A 127 23.82 -2.99 3.55
CA HIS A 127 24.08 -2.34 4.82
C HIS A 127 23.87 -3.25 6.03
N ARG A 128 22.78 -4.05 6.04
CA ARG A 128 22.50 -5.03 7.10
C ARG A 128 23.53 -6.18 7.08
N ARG A 129 23.94 -6.63 5.90
CA ARG A 129 25.07 -7.57 5.74
C ARG A 129 26.36 -7.01 6.34
N ARG A 130 26.71 -5.76 6.00
CA ARG A 130 27.91 -5.07 6.53
C ARG A 130 27.85 -4.80 8.04
N TYR A 131 26.66 -4.63 8.61
CA TYR A 131 26.51 -4.47 10.06
C TYR A 131 26.76 -5.80 10.79
N LEU A 132 26.13 -6.89 10.32
CA LEU A 132 26.30 -8.22 10.92
C LEU A 132 27.72 -8.77 10.78
N MET A 133 28.40 -8.51 9.65
CA MET A 133 29.81 -8.87 9.46
C MET A 133 30.79 -8.11 10.37
N ARG A 134 30.36 -6.99 10.97
CA ARG A 134 31.18 -6.21 11.92
C ARG A 134 30.95 -6.58 13.39
N LEU A 135 30.02 -7.50 13.64
CA LEU A 135 29.72 -8.03 14.98
C LEU A 135 30.31 -9.43 15.20
N GLN A 136 31.11 -9.93 14.25
CA GLN A 136 31.93 -11.13 14.32
C GLN A 136 33.39 -10.72 14.45
#